data_AF-A0A8J2IY82-F1
#
_entry.id   AF-A0A8J2IY82-F1
#
_cell.length_a   1.000
_cell.length_b   1.000
_cell.length_c   1.000
_cell.angle_alpha   90.00
_cell.angle_beta   90.00
_cell.angle_gamma   90.00
#
_symmetry.space_group_name_H-M   'P 1'
#
loop_
_entity.id
_entity.type
_entity.pdbx_description
1 polymer ?
#
loop_
_entity_poly.entity_id
_entity_poly.type
_entity_poly.pdbx_seq_one_letter_code
_entity_poly.pdbx_strand_id
1 'polypeptide(L)'
;MTDHNSSQSSEFWLYGYGEDHRGTPESPGRVVTLIERSYWEQLTDHHDSAPERVWGVAYRIIPEKVAEVKEYLDIREINGYTIHYAPFQPADGSPPIRTLVYIGTPDNEQFVGPQDPQELAEHIFRSQGPSGLNKDYLLSLDTALSELAPDSGDNHIHDLARRVRELEKNCTNEHKILNPTPSAHMQKHSTEEAEEIEEPHH
;
A
#
# COMPACT_ATOMS: atom_id res chain seq x y z
N MET A 1 -12.77 -41.14 -17.65
CA MET A 1 -13.17 -39.72 -17.74
C MET A 1 -12.79 -39.09 -16.42
N THR A 2 -11.67 -38.40 -16.41
CA THR A 2 -11.15 -37.66 -15.25
C THR A 2 -11.82 -36.30 -15.23
N ASP A 3 -12.62 -36.04 -14.21
CA ASP A 3 -13.18 -34.71 -13.95
C ASP A 3 -12.05 -33.79 -13.51
N HIS A 4 -11.69 -32.85 -14.39
CA HIS A 4 -10.87 -31.70 -14.03
C HIS A 4 -11.70 -30.79 -13.14
N ASN A 5 -11.48 -30.90 -11.83
CA ASN A 5 -12.01 -29.96 -10.86
C ASN A 5 -11.35 -28.60 -11.14
N SER A 6 -12.08 -27.70 -11.81
CA SER A 6 -11.64 -26.36 -12.15
C SER A 6 -11.43 -25.59 -10.85
N SER A 7 -10.16 -25.41 -10.48
CA SER A 7 -9.73 -24.45 -9.46
C SER A 7 -10.13 -23.05 -9.94
N GLN A 8 -11.31 -22.59 -9.53
CA GLN A 8 -11.71 -21.20 -9.73
C GLN A 8 -10.83 -20.33 -8.83
N SER A 9 -9.79 -19.77 -9.43
CA SER A 9 -8.94 -18.75 -8.85
C SER A 9 -9.76 -17.47 -8.65
N SER A 10 -10.06 -17.16 -7.41
CA SER A 10 -10.82 -15.98 -6.97
C SER A 10 -9.86 -14.95 -6.39
N GLU A 11 -9.61 -13.84 -7.09
CA GLU A 11 -8.74 -12.76 -6.59
C GLU A 11 -9.20 -11.37 -7.04
N PHE A 12 -8.78 -10.29 -6.34
CA PHE A 12 -9.52 -9.55 -5.31
C PHE A 12 -9.25 -8.05 -5.42
N TRP A 13 -10.17 -7.09 -5.17
CA TRP A 13 -9.82 -5.67 -4.84
C TRP A 13 -10.92 -4.86 -4.16
N LEU A 14 -10.72 -4.31 -2.94
CA LEU A 14 -11.18 -2.95 -2.57
C LEU A 14 -10.64 -2.49 -1.19
N TYR A 15 -10.72 -1.19 -0.87
CA TYR A 15 -10.33 -0.65 0.44
C TYR A 15 -11.46 -0.81 1.48
N GLY A 16 -11.12 -1.38 2.63
CA GLY A 16 -11.89 -1.31 3.86
C GLY A 16 -11.68 0.01 4.60
N TYR A 17 -12.63 0.32 5.46
CA TYR A 17 -12.60 1.44 6.39
C TYR A 17 -11.71 1.11 7.60
N GLY A 18 -10.95 2.09 8.08
CA GLY A 18 -10.04 1.92 9.22
C GLY A 18 -10.18 3.06 10.23
N GLU A 19 -10.92 2.84 11.31
CA GLU A 19 -11.25 3.86 12.32
C GLU A 19 -10.36 3.85 13.58
N ASP A 20 -9.57 2.81 13.76
CA ASP A 20 -8.79 2.55 14.99
C ASP A 20 -7.27 2.61 14.76
N HIS A 21 -6.84 2.47 13.50
CA HIS A 21 -5.44 2.48 13.13
C HIS A 21 -5.05 3.69 12.29
N ARG A 22 -5.67 3.85 11.11
CA ARG A 22 -5.29 4.84 10.08
C ARG A 22 -6.28 6.00 9.93
N GLY A 23 -7.30 6.02 10.77
CA GLY A 23 -8.26 7.11 10.92
C GLY A 23 -8.79 7.17 12.35
N THR A 24 -9.92 7.85 12.53
CA THR A 24 -10.73 7.87 13.76
C THR A 24 -12.18 7.51 13.43
N PRO A 25 -13.04 7.22 14.41
CA PRO A 25 -14.47 7.02 14.15
C PRO A 25 -15.15 8.20 13.43
N GLU A 26 -14.72 9.43 13.70
CA GLU A 26 -15.26 10.65 13.06
C GLU A 26 -14.63 10.94 11.69
N SER A 27 -13.39 10.49 11.47
CA SER A 27 -12.65 10.67 10.22
C SER A 27 -11.91 9.38 9.86
N PRO A 28 -12.63 8.37 9.36
CA PRO A 28 -12.09 7.03 9.15
C PRO A 28 -11.11 7.00 8.00
N GLY A 29 -10.04 6.22 8.13
CA GLY A 29 -9.06 6.01 7.08
C GLY A 29 -9.53 4.97 6.06
N ARG A 30 -8.60 4.58 5.19
CA ARG A 30 -8.74 3.54 4.16
C ARG A 30 -7.58 2.57 4.27
N VAL A 31 -7.90 1.29 4.43
CA VAL A 31 -6.95 0.16 4.47
C VAL A 31 -7.38 -0.87 3.44
N VAL A 32 -6.50 -1.76 2.98
CA VAL A 32 -6.88 -2.74 1.95
C VAL A 32 -7.72 -3.88 2.55
N THR A 33 -8.71 -4.36 1.81
CA THR A 33 -9.34 -5.65 2.02
C THR A 33 -9.31 -6.47 0.72
N LEU A 34 -9.60 -7.75 0.86
CA LEU A 34 -9.76 -8.68 -0.24
C LEU A 34 -11.27 -8.86 -0.52
N ILE A 35 -11.71 -8.87 -1.78
CA ILE A 35 -13.08 -9.23 -2.15
C ILE A 35 -13.07 -10.34 -3.20
N GLU A 36 -14.08 -11.19 -3.24
CA GLU A 36 -14.13 -12.22 -4.28
C GLU A 36 -14.22 -11.61 -5.69
N ARG A 37 -13.61 -12.27 -6.67
CA ARG A 37 -13.68 -11.87 -8.08
C ARG A 37 -15.12 -11.75 -8.58
N SER A 38 -15.98 -12.69 -8.19
CA SER A 38 -17.41 -12.71 -8.50
C SER A 38 -18.14 -11.46 -7.99
N TYR A 39 -17.71 -10.90 -6.86
CA TYR A 39 -18.24 -9.66 -6.29
C TYR A 39 -17.64 -8.45 -6.99
N TRP A 40 -16.33 -8.44 -7.26
CA TRP A 40 -15.64 -7.38 -8.00
C TRP A 40 -16.26 -7.15 -9.39
N GLU A 41 -16.60 -8.23 -10.10
CA GLU A 41 -17.25 -8.17 -11.43
C GLU A 41 -18.64 -7.50 -11.40
N GLN A 42 -19.26 -7.33 -10.22
CA GLN A 42 -20.54 -6.64 -10.04
C GLN A 42 -20.37 -5.14 -9.70
N LEU A 43 -19.15 -4.70 -9.38
CA LEU A 43 -18.88 -3.30 -9.01
C LEU A 43 -18.83 -2.40 -10.25
N THR A 44 -19.33 -1.17 -10.14
CA THR A 44 -19.46 -0.26 -11.29
C THR A 44 -18.21 0.59 -11.57
N ASP A 45 -17.19 0.55 -10.70
CA ASP A 45 -15.90 1.24 -10.87
C ASP A 45 -14.85 0.33 -11.52
N HIS A 46 -15.14 -0.12 -12.73
CA HIS A 46 -14.17 -0.98 -13.42
C HIS A 46 -12.89 -0.20 -13.71
N HIS A 47 -11.80 -0.57 -13.04
CA HIS A 47 -10.52 -0.60 -13.72
C HIS A 47 -10.63 -1.56 -14.91
N ASP A 48 -10.00 -1.22 -16.04
CA ASP A 48 -10.15 -1.94 -17.32
C ASP A 48 -9.90 -3.47 -17.22
N SER A 49 -9.20 -3.91 -16.18
CA SER A 49 -9.06 -5.33 -15.82
C SER A 49 -8.69 -5.51 -14.35
N ALA A 50 -9.20 -6.57 -13.70
CA ALA A 50 -8.64 -7.07 -12.46
C ALA A 50 -7.43 -7.98 -12.74
N PRO A 51 -6.30 -7.85 -12.01
CA PRO A 51 -5.21 -8.80 -12.09
C PRO A 51 -5.69 -10.21 -11.73
N GLU A 52 -5.05 -11.21 -12.35
CA GLU A 52 -5.38 -12.62 -12.10
C GLU A 52 -5.05 -13.07 -10.68
N ARG A 53 -4.15 -12.34 -9.99
CA ARG A 53 -3.68 -12.68 -8.66
C ARG A 53 -3.35 -11.51 -7.75
N VAL A 54 -3.31 -11.78 -6.44
CA VAL A 54 -2.83 -10.87 -5.41
C VAL A 54 -1.54 -11.41 -4.79
N TRP A 55 -0.55 -10.53 -4.73
CA TRP A 55 0.74 -10.84 -4.10
C TRP A 55 0.70 -10.56 -2.60
N GLY A 56 1.42 -11.38 -1.86
CA GLY A 56 1.51 -11.27 -0.40
C GLY A 56 2.51 -12.24 0.18
N VAL A 57 2.53 -12.31 1.51
CA VAL A 57 3.44 -13.17 2.28
C VAL A 57 2.64 -14.12 3.16
N ALA A 58 2.97 -15.40 3.10
CA ALA A 58 2.47 -16.40 4.04
C ALA A 58 3.44 -16.56 5.22
N TYR A 59 2.96 -16.32 6.44
CA TYR A 59 3.74 -16.50 7.66
C TYR A 59 3.45 -17.85 8.30
N ARG A 60 4.51 -18.60 8.64
CA ARG A 60 4.39 -19.84 9.42
C ARG A 60 4.51 -19.54 10.91
N ILE A 61 3.43 -19.77 11.65
CA ILE A 61 3.41 -19.71 13.11
C ILE A 61 3.88 -21.07 13.65
N ILE A 62 4.82 -21.06 14.61
CA ILE A 62 5.24 -22.31 15.27
C ILE A 62 4.09 -22.91 16.08
N PRO A 63 3.94 -24.25 16.13
CA PRO A 63 2.77 -24.91 16.72
C PRO A 63 2.42 -24.43 18.13
N GLU A 64 3.43 -24.16 18.96
CA GLU A 64 3.29 -23.76 20.36
C GLU A 64 2.69 -22.35 20.52
N LYS A 65 2.76 -21.53 19.47
CA LYS A 65 2.31 -20.13 19.45
C LYS A 65 1.02 -19.91 18.67
N VAL A 66 0.47 -20.96 18.03
CA VAL A 66 -0.73 -20.83 17.18
C VAL A 66 -1.90 -20.23 17.95
N ALA A 67 -2.19 -20.73 19.16
CA ALA A 67 -3.31 -20.23 19.96
C ALA A 67 -3.15 -18.76 20.33
N GLU A 68 -1.98 -18.38 20.86
CA GLU A 68 -1.63 -17.02 21.28
C GLU A 68 -1.67 -16.03 20.09
N VAL A 69 -1.07 -16.39 18.96
CA VAL A 69 -1.05 -15.52 17.78
C VAL A 69 -2.44 -15.42 17.17
N LYS A 70 -3.22 -16.51 17.17
CA LYS A 70 -4.59 -16.45 16.66
C LYS A 70 -5.47 -15.55 17.52
N GLU A 71 -5.40 -15.66 18.85
CA GLU A 71 -6.14 -14.78 19.76
C GLU A 71 -5.77 -13.30 19.56
N TYR A 72 -4.48 -13.01 19.42
CA TYR A 72 -4.02 -11.66 19.11
C TYR A 72 -4.58 -11.13 17.77
N LEU A 73 -4.56 -11.96 16.71
CA LEU A 73 -5.11 -11.59 15.41
C LEU A 73 -6.63 -11.45 15.45
N ASP A 74 -7.35 -12.32 16.17
CA ASP A 74 -8.80 -12.23 16.33
C ASP A 74 -9.20 -10.89 16.98
N ILE A 75 -8.42 -10.37 17.93
CA ILE A 75 -8.64 -9.05 18.55
C ILE A 75 -8.31 -7.92 17.59
N ARG A 76 -7.19 -8.02 16.86
CA ARG A 76 -6.76 -6.98 15.92
C ARG A 76 -7.74 -6.79 14.76
N GLU A 77 -8.33 -7.88 14.29
CA GLU A 77 -9.20 -7.92 13.12
C GLU A 77 -10.70 -7.93 13.50
N ILE A 78 -11.03 -7.60 14.76
CA ILE A 78 -12.38 -7.68 15.34
C ILE A 78 -13.42 -6.82 14.61
N ASN A 79 -12.98 -5.79 13.90
CA ASN A 79 -13.81 -4.81 13.21
C ASN A 79 -14.27 -5.31 11.81
N GLY A 80 -14.94 -6.46 11.81
CA GLY A 80 -15.68 -6.99 10.66
C GLY A 80 -14.82 -7.71 9.61
N TYR A 81 -13.62 -8.15 9.96
CA TYR A 81 -12.91 -9.17 9.19
C TYR A 81 -13.35 -10.56 9.63
N THR A 82 -13.45 -11.47 8.66
CA THR A 82 -13.76 -12.89 8.88
C THR A 82 -12.60 -13.75 8.45
N ILE A 83 -12.46 -14.93 9.06
CA ILE A 83 -11.41 -15.88 8.72
C ILE A 83 -11.82 -16.68 7.47
N HIS A 84 -10.96 -16.67 6.47
CA HIS A 84 -11.07 -17.49 5.26
C HIS A 84 -9.85 -18.39 5.12
N TYR A 85 -10.03 -19.49 4.39
CA TYR A 85 -8.93 -20.38 4.01
C TYR A 85 -8.77 -20.39 2.50
N ALA A 86 -7.60 -19.99 2.02
CA ALA A 86 -7.28 -19.90 0.61
C ALA A 86 -6.01 -20.70 0.27
N PRO A 87 -5.84 -21.17 -0.98
CA PRO A 87 -4.55 -21.65 -1.44
C PRO A 87 -3.60 -20.45 -1.61
N PHE A 88 -2.41 -20.54 -1.04
CA PHE A 88 -1.29 -19.66 -1.33
C PHE A 88 -0.33 -20.39 -2.25
N GLN A 89 -0.01 -19.78 -3.40
CA GLN A 89 0.97 -20.30 -4.36
C GLN A 89 2.33 -19.63 -4.09
N PRO A 90 3.33 -20.35 -3.54
CA PRO A 90 4.67 -19.79 -3.36
C PRO A 90 5.30 -19.34 -4.68
N ALA A 91 6.01 -18.22 -4.63
CA ALA A 91 6.67 -17.61 -5.79
C ALA A 91 7.83 -18.46 -6.35
N ASP A 92 8.39 -19.36 -5.54
CA ASP A 92 9.45 -20.28 -5.96
C ASP A 92 8.93 -21.51 -6.74
N GLY A 93 7.62 -21.58 -7.00
CA GLY A 93 6.97 -22.67 -7.71
C GLY A 93 6.70 -23.91 -6.85
N SER A 94 6.93 -23.83 -5.53
CA SER A 94 6.55 -24.91 -4.61
C SER A 94 5.05 -25.20 -4.65
N PRO A 95 4.60 -26.39 -4.21
CA PRO A 95 3.19 -26.72 -4.16
C PRO A 95 2.36 -25.71 -3.34
N PRO A 96 1.10 -25.44 -3.74
CA PRO A 96 0.21 -24.59 -2.97
C PRO A 96 0.07 -25.05 -1.52
N ILE A 97 0.02 -24.10 -0.60
CA ILE A 97 -0.23 -24.35 0.82
C ILE A 97 -1.56 -23.72 1.23
N ARG A 98 -2.32 -24.41 2.09
CA ARG A 98 -3.57 -23.86 2.64
C ARG A 98 -3.23 -22.84 3.72
N THR A 99 -3.62 -21.58 3.52
CA THR A 99 -3.35 -20.47 4.44
C THR A 99 -4.62 -19.93 5.05
N LEU A 100 -4.47 -19.28 6.20
CA LEU A 100 -5.51 -18.51 6.87
C LEU A 100 -5.35 -17.05 6.45
N VAL A 101 -6.44 -16.41 6.03
CA VAL A 101 -6.48 -14.98 5.68
C VAL A 101 -7.68 -14.31 6.35
N TYR A 102 -7.48 -13.09 6.84
CA TYR A 102 -8.57 -12.26 7.36
C TYR A 102 -9.09 -11.38 6.23
N ILE A 103 -10.40 -11.39 6.02
CA ILE A 103 -11.06 -10.66 4.94
C ILE A 103 -12.23 -9.84 5.48
N GLY A 104 -12.20 -8.52 5.26
CA GLY A 104 -13.35 -7.64 5.45
C GLY A 104 -14.30 -7.85 4.29
N THR A 105 -15.37 -8.62 4.54
CA THR A 105 -16.35 -8.97 3.51
C THR A 105 -17.23 -7.76 3.15
N PRO A 106 -17.84 -7.71 1.95
CA PRO A 106 -18.70 -6.60 1.56
C PRO A 106 -19.91 -6.36 2.48
N ASP A 107 -20.36 -7.37 3.21
CA ASP A 107 -21.42 -7.25 4.23
C ASP A 107 -20.98 -6.47 5.48
N ASN A 108 -19.71 -6.09 5.59
CA ASN A 108 -19.19 -5.29 6.68
C ASN A 108 -19.62 -3.82 6.50
N GLU A 109 -20.14 -3.18 7.55
CA GLU A 109 -20.49 -1.74 7.56
C GLU A 109 -19.28 -0.84 7.24
N GLN A 110 -18.08 -1.35 7.46
CA GLN A 110 -16.79 -0.74 7.14
C GLN A 110 -16.39 -0.92 5.65
N PHE A 111 -17.20 -1.59 4.84
CA PHE A 111 -16.96 -1.68 3.39
C PHE A 111 -17.51 -0.43 2.70
N VAL A 112 -16.62 0.49 2.30
CA VAL A 112 -16.99 1.77 1.69
C VAL A 112 -17.31 1.66 0.20
N GLY A 113 -17.07 0.50 -0.40
CA GLY A 113 -17.35 0.29 -1.80
C GLY A 113 -16.51 1.17 -2.73
N PRO A 114 -16.83 1.08 -4.03
CA PRO A 114 -16.07 1.68 -5.11
C PRO A 114 -15.95 3.20 -4.99
N GLN A 115 -14.76 3.76 -5.24
CA GLN A 115 -14.48 5.20 -5.08
C GLN A 115 -13.66 5.71 -6.26
N ASP A 116 -13.84 6.99 -6.60
CA ASP A 116 -12.96 7.65 -7.56
C ASP A 116 -11.51 7.62 -7.05
N PRO A 117 -10.53 7.19 -7.86
CA PRO A 117 -9.14 7.07 -7.41
C PRO A 117 -8.52 8.38 -6.93
N GLN A 118 -8.93 9.53 -7.49
CA GLN A 118 -8.43 10.82 -7.06
C GLN A 118 -9.02 11.22 -5.70
N GLU A 119 -10.34 11.11 -5.54
CA GLU A 119 -11.01 11.37 -4.25
C GLU A 119 -10.49 10.45 -3.15
N LEU A 120 -10.24 9.18 -3.47
CA LEU A 120 -9.67 8.21 -2.56
C LEU A 120 -8.23 8.57 -2.15
N ALA A 121 -7.39 8.97 -3.11
CA ALA A 121 -6.03 9.42 -2.82
C ALA A 121 -6.01 10.66 -1.91
N GLU A 122 -6.90 11.64 -2.17
CA GLU A 122 -7.06 12.83 -1.32
C GLU A 122 -7.52 12.47 0.09
N HIS A 123 -8.46 11.53 0.19
CA HIS A 123 -8.93 11.00 1.46
C HIS A 123 -7.80 10.31 2.25
N ILE A 124 -7.02 9.45 1.60
CA ILE A 124 -5.86 8.79 2.22
C ILE A 124 -4.81 9.82 2.64
N PHE A 125 -4.57 10.84 1.81
CA PHE A 125 -3.57 11.87 2.08
C PHE A 125 -3.86 12.65 3.37
N ARG A 126 -5.13 12.99 3.62
CA ARG A 126 -5.57 13.78 4.79
C ARG A 126 -5.82 12.96 6.06
N SER A 127 -5.94 11.64 5.94
CA SER A 127 -6.38 10.78 7.06
C SER A 127 -5.24 10.39 7.99
N GLN A 128 -5.54 10.34 9.29
CA GLN A 128 -4.62 9.97 10.35
C GLN A 128 -5.35 9.25 11.47
N GLY A 129 -4.73 8.21 12.02
CA GLY A 129 -5.21 7.53 13.21
C GLY A 129 -4.11 7.28 14.24
N PRO A 130 -4.42 6.52 15.30
CA PRO A 130 -3.47 6.17 16.37
C PRO A 130 -2.17 5.50 15.88
N SER A 131 -2.22 4.80 14.75
CA SER A 131 -1.06 4.12 14.14
C SER A 131 -0.28 5.01 13.16
N GLY A 132 -0.64 6.29 13.03
CA GLY A 132 0.01 7.28 12.17
C GLY A 132 -0.80 7.66 10.94
N LEU A 133 -0.15 8.29 9.97
CA LEU A 133 -0.80 8.78 8.75
C LEU A 133 -1.25 7.61 7.87
N ASN A 134 -2.36 7.79 7.18
CA ASN A 134 -2.88 6.79 6.25
C ASN A 134 -2.03 6.70 4.97
N LYS A 135 -1.45 7.82 4.52
CA LYS A 135 -0.50 7.81 3.40
C LYS A 135 0.71 6.92 3.67
N ASP A 136 1.23 6.89 4.90
CA ASP A 136 2.42 6.10 5.24
C ASP A 136 2.13 4.60 5.09
N TYR A 137 0.90 4.19 5.40
CA TYR A 137 0.42 2.82 5.15
C TYR A 137 0.43 2.50 3.65
N LEU A 138 -0.19 3.35 2.83
CA LEU A 138 -0.27 3.12 1.38
C LEU A 138 1.12 3.09 0.73
N LEU A 139 1.99 4.05 1.07
CA LEU A 139 3.34 4.14 0.51
C LEU A 139 4.22 2.96 0.95
N SER A 140 4.07 2.50 2.19
CA SER A 140 4.78 1.30 2.67
C SER A 140 4.29 0.04 1.97
N LEU A 141 2.99 -0.06 1.68
CA LEU A 141 2.42 -1.17 0.94
C LEU A 141 2.90 -1.19 -0.53
N ASP A 142 2.89 -0.05 -1.22
CA ASP A 142 3.40 0.09 -2.60
C ASP A 142 4.87 -0.36 -2.70
N THR A 143 5.71 0.08 -1.75
CA THR A 143 7.11 -0.35 -1.67
C THR A 143 7.21 -1.85 -1.39
N ALA A 144 6.52 -2.36 -0.38
CA ALA A 144 6.59 -3.77 -0.01
C ALA A 144 6.17 -4.68 -1.16
N LEU A 145 5.05 -4.37 -1.83
CA LEU A 145 4.59 -5.11 -3.01
C LEU A 145 5.62 -5.06 -4.14
N SER A 146 6.20 -3.90 -4.44
CA SER A 146 7.22 -3.78 -5.50
C SER A 146 8.50 -4.56 -5.21
N GLU A 147 8.81 -4.83 -3.93
CA GLU A 147 10.02 -5.55 -3.49
C GLU A 147 9.82 -7.06 -3.33
N LEU A 148 8.59 -7.58 -3.37
CA LEU A 148 8.32 -9.01 -3.14
C LEU A 148 8.87 -9.91 -4.26
N ALA A 149 8.65 -9.53 -5.52
CA ALA A 149 9.04 -10.24 -6.73
C ALA A 149 8.97 -9.30 -7.96
N PRO A 150 9.64 -9.62 -9.09
CA PRO A 150 9.69 -8.73 -10.26
C PRO A 150 8.33 -8.30 -10.83
N ASP A 151 7.30 -9.12 -10.70
CA ASP A 151 5.93 -8.93 -11.22
C ASP A 151 4.88 -8.78 -10.11
N SER A 152 5.33 -8.45 -8.89
CA SER A 152 4.45 -8.37 -7.71
C SER A 152 3.91 -6.98 -7.37
N GLY A 153 4.32 -5.96 -8.13
CA GLY A 153 3.72 -4.64 -8.05
C GLY A 153 2.24 -4.69 -8.39
N ASP A 154 1.43 -3.92 -7.65
CA ASP A 154 0.00 -3.81 -7.91
C ASP A 154 -0.34 -2.47 -8.56
N ASN A 155 -1.05 -2.50 -9.69
CA ASN A 155 -1.36 -1.32 -10.48
C ASN A 155 -2.25 -0.32 -9.74
N HIS A 156 -3.21 -0.81 -8.95
CA HIS A 156 -4.16 0.04 -8.23
C HIS A 156 -3.49 0.70 -7.03
N ILE A 157 -2.74 -0.07 -6.23
CA ILE A 157 -1.91 0.46 -5.14
C ILE A 157 -0.90 1.48 -5.69
N HIS A 158 -0.25 1.16 -6.81
CA HIS A 158 0.75 2.04 -7.42
C HIS A 158 0.15 3.36 -7.93
N ASP A 159 -1.03 3.33 -8.58
CA ASP A 159 -1.71 4.54 -9.04
C ASP A 159 -2.07 5.46 -7.87
N LEU A 160 -2.62 4.90 -6.79
CA LEU A 160 -2.97 5.66 -5.60
C LEU A 160 -1.72 6.22 -4.90
N ALA A 161 -0.67 5.43 -4.77
CA ALA A 161 0.60 5.87 -4.20
C ALA A 161 1.21 7.02 -5.03
N ARG A 162 1.15 6.94 -6.37
CA ARG A 162 1.56 8.02 -7.28
C ARG A 162 0.76 9.30 -7.02
N ARG A 163 -0.57 9.23 -6.96
CA ARG A 163 -1.44 10.40 -6.69
C ARG A 163 -1.15 11.03 -5.33
N VAL A 164 -0.95 10.22 -4.29
CA VAL A 164 -0.58 10.70 -2.96
C VAL A 164 0.77 11.42 -2.96
N ARG A 165 1.77 10.90 -3.68
CA ARG A 165 3.08 11.58 -3.84
C ARG A 165 2.96 12.90 -4.60
N GLU A 166 2.03 13.01 -5.56
CA GLU A 166 1.74 14.26 -6.28
C GLU A 166 1.11 15.31 -5.35
N LEU A 167 0.15 14.90 -4.51
CA LEU A 167 -0.44 15.75 -3.47
C LEU A 167 0.62 16.28 -2.49
N GLU A 168 1.54 15.43 -2.03
CA GLU A 168 2.65 15.84 -1.16
C GLU A 168 3.55 16.90 -1.80
N LYS A 169 3.90 16.72 -3.08
CA LYS A 169 4.74 17.67 -3.82
C LYS A 169 4.03 19.01 -3.97
N ASN A 170 2.74 19.00 -4.29
CA ASN A 170 1.94 20.21 -4.46
C ASN A 170 1.84 21.00 -3.14
N CYS A 171 1.49 20.37 -2.02
CA CYS A 171 1.46 21.03 -0.71
C CYS A 171 2.83 21.58 -0.29
N THR A 172 3.91 20.84 -0.57
CA THR A 172 5.28 21.29 -0.26
C THR A 172 5.65 22.52 -1.08
N ASN A 173 5.28 22.56 -2.36
CA ASN A 173 5.55 23.69 -3.25
C ASN A 173 4.72 24.93 -2.86
N GLU A 174 3.44 24.76 -2.52
CA GLU A 174 2.60 25.85 -2.02
C GLU A 174 3.14 26.42 -0.70
N HIS A 175 3.58 25.57 0.23
CA HIS A 175 4.22 26.01 1.46
C HIS A 175 5.53 26.78 1.22
N LYS A 176 6.32 26.42 0.20
CA LYS A 176 7.53 27.15 -0.19
C LYS A 176 7.23 28.51 -0.83
N ILE A 177 6.16 28.60 -1.62
CA ILE A 177 5.71 29.87 -2.24
C ILE A 177 5.19 30.83 -1.16
N LEU A 178 4.44 30.30 -0.18
CA LEU A 178 3.88 31.09 0.92
C LEU A 178 4.94 31.48 1.97
N ASN A 179 5.98 30.66 2.16
CA ASN A 179 7.08 30.90 3.10
C ASN A 179 8.45 30.80 2.40
N PRO A 180 8.86 31.78 1.56
CA PRO A 180 10.16 31.74 0.90
C PRO A 180 11.28 31.92 1.94
N THR A 181 12.11 30.88 2.12
CA THR A 181 13.35 30.99 2.90
C THR A 181 14.28 32.00 2.21
N PRO A 182 14.86 32.99 2.91
CA PRO A 182 15.75 33.96 2.27
C PRO A 182 17.01 33.25 1.75
N SER A 183 17.18 33.26 0.42
CA SER A 183 18.35 32.70 -0.25
C SER A 183 19.60 33.50 0.12
N ALA A 184 20.55 32.87 0.81
CA ALA A 184 21.89 33.41 1.00
C ALA A 184 22.61 33.49 -0.35
N HIS A 185 22.67 34.69 -0.91
CA HIS A 185 23.45 35.02 -2.09
C HIS A 185 24.95 34.88 -1.75
N MET A 186 25.60 33.78 -2.12
CA MET A 186 27.06 33.73 -2.14
C MET A 186 27.56 34.36 -3.44
N GLN A 187 27.95 35.62 -3.34
CA GLN A 187 28.63 36.37 -4.37
C GLN A 187 30.08 35.85 -4.47
N LYS A 188 30.37 35.01 -5.48
CA LYS A 188 31.75 34.66 -5.83
C LYS A 188 32.32 35.81 -6.66
N HIS A 189 33.24 36.58 -6.08
CA HIS A 189 34.12 37.45 -6.87
C HIS A 189 35.22 36.61 -7.52
N SER A 190 35.36 36.78 -8.83
CA SER A 190 36.39 36.23 -9.71
C SER A 190 37.13 37.42 -10.33
N THR A 191 38.46 37.42 -10.21
CA THR A 191 39.48 38.07 -11.06
C THR A 191 40.84 37.56 -10.52
N GLU A 192 41.55 36.69 -11.27
CA GLU A 192 42.81 36.99 -12.02
C GLU A 192 44.00 37.27 -11.07
N GLU A 193 45.19 36.68 -11.19
CA GLU A 193 46.03 36.46 -12.37
C GLU A 193 46.91 35.21 -12.23
N ALA A 194 47.31 34.66 -13.38
CA ALA A 194 48.39 33.70 -13.52
C ALA A 194 49.72 34.45 -13.67
N GLU A 195 50.77 33.98 -13.02
CA GLU A 195 52.13 34.13 -13.53
C GLU A 195 53.00 32.93 -13.12
N GLU A 196 53.97 32.67 -13.96
CA GLU A 196 54.60 31.40 -14.32
C GLU A 196 56.06 31.39 -13.81
N ILE A 197 56.68 30.18 -13.71
CA ILE A 197 58.14 29.88 -13.69
C ILE A 197 58.95 30.42 -12.46
N GLU A 198 60.03 29.84 -11.90
CA GLU A 198 61.00 28.81 -12.28
C GLU A 198 61.82 28.34 -11.03
N GLU A 199 61.82 27.04 -10.75
CA GLU A 199 62.95 26.14 -10.37
C GLU A 199 63.99 26.47 -9.22
N PRO A 200 64.99 25.61 -8.91
CA PRO A 200 65.03 24.79 -7.67
C PRO A 200 66.24 25.06 -6.75
N HIS A 201 66.25 24.54 -5.52
CA HIS A 201 67.50 24.36 -4.76
C HIS A 201 67.55 23.06 -3.93
N HIS A 202 68.45 22.20 -4.40
CA HIS A 202 69.29 21.17 -3.74
C HIS A 202 68.73 20.15 -2.75
#